data_AF-A0A379AQL2-F1
#
_entry.id   AF-A0A379AQL2-F1
#
_cell.length_a   1.000
_cell.length_b   1.000
_cell.length_c   1.000
_cell.angle_alpha   90.00
_cell.angle_beta   90.00
_cell.angle_gamma   90.00
#
_symmetry.space_group_name_H-M   'P 1'
#
loop_
_entity.id
_entity.type
_entity.pdbx_description
1 polymer ?
#
loop_
_entity_poly.entity_id
_entity_poly.type
_entity_poly.pdbx_seq_one_letter_code
_entity_poly.pdbx_strand_id
1 'polypeptide(L)' 'MRKTTLIFTALLLAGCDDGMVQKHTWSYAELCIDGVVYLRSPNGNLTPKINADFYPYTCKKGVTNNG' A
#
# COMPACT_ATOMS: atom_id res chain seq x y z
N MET A 1 -23.18 43.71 -4.46
CA MET A 1 -22.63 42.70 -5.40
C MET A 1 -21.59 41.87 -4.66
N ARG A 2 -21.94 40.67 -4.17
CA ARG A 2 -21.07 39.75 -3.39
C ARG A 2 -21.26 38.31 -3.89
N LYS A 3 -20.99 38.06 -5.18
CA LYS A 3 -21.15 36.72 -5.79
C LYS A 3 -19.83 36.09 -6.26
N THR A 4 -18.71 36.79 -6.15
CA THR A 4 -17.42 36.34 -6.70
C THR A 4 -16.60 35.44 -5.77
N THR A 5 -16.95 35.35 -4.48
CA THR A 5 -16.20 34.55 -3.50
C THR A 5 -16.48 33.04 -3.53
N LEU A 6 -17.50 32.58 -4.24
CA LEU A 6 -17.90 31.15 -4.25
C LEU A 6 -17.14 30.30 -5.28
N ILE A 7 -16.47 30.92 -6.25
CA ILE A 7 -15.81 30.18 -7.35
C ILE A 7 -14.41 29.69 -6.95
N PHE A 8 -13.75 30.37 -6.00
CA PHE A 8 -12.39 30.03 -5.59
C PHE A 8 -12.28 28.77 -4.73
N THR A 9 -13.34 28.38 -4.01
CA THR A 9 -13.35 27.16 -3.19
C THR A 9 -13.49 25.87 -3.99
N ALA A 10 -14.02 25.93 -5.21
CA ALA A 10 -14.16 24.75 -6.07
C ALA A 10 -12.82 24.29 -6.69
N LEU A 11 -11.88 25.21 -6.94
CA LEU A 11 -10.55 24.84 -7.46
C LEU A 11 -9.65 24.17 -6.40
N LEU A 12 -9.92 24.42 -5.11
CA LEU A 12 -9.16 23.82 -4.00
C LEU A 12 -9.49 22.34 -3.77
N LEU A 13 -10.59 21.83 -4.35
CA LEU A 13 -11.02 20.43 -4.23
C LEU A 13 -10.51 19.53 -5.38
N ALA A 14 -9.92 20.11 -6.43
CA ALA A 14 -9.29 19.35 -7.53
C ALA A 14 -7.90 18.79 -7.15
N GLY A 15 -7.44 19.03 -5.92
CA GLY A 15 -6.20 18.52 -5.36
C GLY A 15 -6.38 17.38 -4.36
N CYS A 16 -7.50 16.65 -4.41
CA CYS A 16 -7.57 15.34 -3.74
C CYS A 16 -6.77 14.35 -4.59
N ASP A 17 -5.47 14.52 -4.44
CA ASP A 17 -4.38 13.61 -4.71
C ASP A 17 -4.92 12.17 -4.79
N ASP A 18 -5.02 11.65 -6.02
CA ASP A 18 -4.92 10.22 -6.26
C ASP A 18 -3.51 9.88 -5.81
N GLY A 19 -3.39 9.72 -4.49
CA GLY A 19 -2.16 9.53 -3.79
C GLY A 19 -1.46 8.45 -4.55
N MET A 20 -0.41 8.85 -5.27
CA MET A 20 0.54 7.92 -5.81
C MET A 20 1.07 7.24 -4.57
N VAL A 21 0.44 6.13 -4.19
CA VAL A 21 0.97 5.13 -3.28
C VAL A 21 2.27 4.83 -3.96
N GLN A 22 3.33 5.51 -3.49
CA GLN A 22 4.66 5.40 -4.03
C GLN A 22 4.86 3.91 -4.10
N LYS A 23 4.93 3.35 -5.31
CA LYS A 23 5.39 1.99 -5.49
C LYS A 23 6.74 2.04 -4.81
N HIS A 24 6.78 1.56 -3.58
CA HIS A 24 8.00 1.50 -2.81
C HIS A 24 8.82 0.47 -3.58
N THR A 25 9.60 0.95 -4.55
CA THR A 25 10.60 0.19 -5.30
C THR A 25 11.79 -0.15 -4.39
N TRP A 26 11.53 -0.28 -3.09
CA TRP A 26 12.45 -0.89 -2.16
C TRP A 26 12.23 -2.39 -2.34
N SER A 27 13.31 -3.12 -2.59
CA SER A 27 13.29 -4.56 -2.87
C SER A 27 12.80 -5.32 -1.65
N TYR A 28 11.48 -5.37 -1.45
CA TYR A 28 10.84 -6.20 -0.46
C TYR A 28 10.64 -7.58 -1.05
N ALA A 29 11.13 -8.60 -0.35
CA ALA A 29 10.81 -9.99 -0.71
C ALA A 29 9.50 -10.40 -0.02
N GLU A 30 8.60 -11.03 -0.75
CA GLU A 30 7.41 -11.64 -0.15
C GLU A 30 7.74 -13.04 0.39
N LEU A 31 7.33 -13.31 1.63
CA LEU A 31 7.55 -14.58 2.32
C LEU A 31 6.22 -15.13 2.82
N CYS A 32 6.01 -16.43 2.67
CA CYS A 32 4.88 -17.12 3.29
C CYS A 32 5.31 -17.71 4.63
N ILE A 33 4.82 -17.16 5.74
CA ILE A 33 5.11 -17.64 7.10
C ILE A 33 3.78 -17.94 7.77
N ASP A 34 3.60 -19.21 8.19
CA ASP A 34 2.40 -19.68 8.88
C ASP A 34 1.07 -19.31 8.22
N GLY A 35 1.07 -19.30 6.89
CA GLY A 35 -0.14 -19.02 6.09
C GLY A 35 -0.42 -17.54 5.86
N VAL A 36 0.48 -16.64 6.28
CA VAL A 36 0.39 -15.18 6.08
C VAL A 36 1.56 -14.70 5.23
N VAL A 37 1.29 -13.76 4.33
CA VAL A 37 2.32 -13.11 3.50
C VAL A 37 2.98 -11.98 4.29
N TYR A 38 4.29 -12.07 4.46
CA TYR A 38 5.14 -11.04 5.04
C TYR A 38 5.98 -10.37 3.96
N LEU A 39 6.19 -9.06 4.12
CA LEU A 39 7.18 -8.29 3.38
C LEU A 39 8.47 -8.24 4.19
N ARG A 40 9.58 -8.71 3.61
CA ARG A 40 10.92 -8.61 4.19
C ARG A 40 11.64 -7.43 3.61
N SER A 41 11.99 -6.45 4.44
CA SER A 41 12.84 -5.33 4.04
C SER A 41 14.29 -5.76 3.84
N PRO A 42 15.10 -4.98 3.11
CA PRO A 42 16.54 -5.26 2.93
C PRO A 42 17.33 -5.41 4.24
N ASN A 43 16.90 -4.75 5.33
CA ASN A 43 17.51 -4.86 6.65
C ASN A 43 17.01 -6.09 7.46
N GLY A 44 16.13 -6.91 6.89
CA GLY A 44 15.64 -8.14 7.51
C GLY A 44 14.37 -8.03 8.35
N ASN A 45 13.81 -6.82 8.53
CA ASN A 45 12.54 -6.67 9.25
C ASN A 45 11.39 -7.31 8.47
N LEU A 46 10.42 -7.86 9.21
CA LEU A 46 9.23 -8.51 8.68
C LEU A 46 7.99 -7.72 9.07
N THR A 47 7.19 -7.38 8.07
CA THR A 47 5.88 -6.74 8.27
C THR A 47 4.82 -7.53 7.52
N PRO A 48 3.66 -7.85 8.13
CA PRO A 48 2.57 -8.49 7.39
C PRO A 48 2.13 -7.61 6.22
N LYS A 49 1.90 -8.21 5.05
CA LYS A 49 1.26 -7.52 3.93
C LYS A 49 -0.23 -7.39 4.26
N ILE A 50 -0.73 -6.17 4.27
CA ILE A 50 -2.12 -5.84 4.62
C ILE A 50 -2.87 -5.34 3.38
N ASN A 51 -4.12 -5.74 3.20
CA ASN A 51 -4.99 -5.25 2.12
C ASN A 51 -5.71 -3.93 2.50
N ALA A 52 -6.52 -3.39 1.58
CA ALA A 52 -7.26 -2.14 1.83
C ALA A 52 -8.28 -2.26 2.99
N ASP A 53 -8.71 -3.48 3.30
CA ASP A 53 -9.69 -3.79 4.35
C ASP A 53 -9.03 -4.11 5.71
N PHE A 54 -7.72 -3.85 5.85
CA PHE A 54 -6.93 -4.10 7.06
C PHE A 54 -6.78 -5.58 7.45
N TYR A 55 -6.96 -6.51 6.51
CA TYR A 55 -6.69 -7.94 6.72
C TYR A 55 -5.33 -8.36 6.13
N PRO A 56 -4.63 -9.31 6.77
CA PRO A 56 -3.41 -9.90 6.20
C PRO A 56 -3.69 -10.71 4.95
N TYR A 57 -2.80 -10.63 3.96
CA TYR A 57 -2.81 -11.55 2.83
C TYR A 57 -2.43 -12.96 3.31
N THR A 58 -3.18 -13.95 2.86
CA THR A 58 -2.92 -15.35 3.17
C THR A 58 -2.20 -16.06 2.03
N CYS A 59 -1.45 -17.09 2.37
CA CYS A 59 -0.73 -17.94 1.42
C CYS A 59 -0.90 -19.40 1.80
N LYS A 60 -0.88 -20.30 0.80
CA LYS A 60 -0.86 -21.74 1.06
C LYS A 60 0.55 -22.12 1.50
N LYS A 61 0.68 -22.77 2.65
CA LYS A 61 1.96 -23.31 3.13
C LYS A 61 2.40 -24.39 2.14
N GLY A 62 3.34 -24.06 1.26
CA GLY A 62 3.95 -24.99 0.31
C GLY A 62 3.73 -24.61 -1.16
N VAL A 63 4.65 -23.79 -1.69
CA VAL A 63 5.52 -24.18 -2.82
C VAL A 63 6.87 -23.51 -2.59
N THR A 64 7.76 -24.17 -1.85
CA THR A 64 9.19 -23.83 -1.89
C THR A 64 9.72 -24.30 -3.25
N ASN A 65 9.65 -23.44 -4.26
CA ASN A 65 10.52 -23.60 -5.43
C ASN A 65 11.90 -23.12 -5.01
N ASN A 66 12.67 -24.01 -4.38
CA ASN A 66 14.12 -23.82 -4.26
C ASN A 66 14.69 -23.99 -5.68
N GLY A 67 14.90 -22.89 -6.37
CA GLY A 67 15.77 -22.81 -7.55
C GLY A 67 17.17 -22.44 -7.12
#